data_AF-A0A380DZR0-F1
#
_entry.id   AF-A0A380DZR0-F1
#
_cell.length_a   1.000
_cell.length_b   1.000
_cell.length_c   1.000
_cell.angle_alpha   90.00
_cell.angle_beta   90.00
_cell.angle_gamma   90.00
#
_symmetry.space_group_name_H-M   'P 1'
#
loop_
_entity.id
_entity.type
_entity.pdbx_description
1 polymer ?
#
loop_
_entity_poly.entity_id
_entity_poly.type
_entity_poly.pdbx_seq_one_letter_code
_entity_poly.pdbx_strand_id
1 'polypeptide(L)' 'MTALNPVFTIKNQLVESIKSHKKISKKEANNLAKDLLKKVGIARQDEILNSYPHQLSGGMRQE' A
#
# COMPACT_ATOMS: atom_id res chain seq x y z
N MET A 1 1.56 -3.44 -16.49
CA MET A 1 0.36 -3.11 -15.67
C MET A 1 0.47 -3.95 -14.42
N THR A 2 1.18 -3.46 -13.40
CA THR A 2 1.63 -4.32 -12.30
C THR A 2 0.46 -4.58 -11.36
N ALA A 3 -0.16 -5.75 -11.50
CA ALA A 3 -1.10 -6.24 -10.50
C ALA A 3 -0.36 -6.43 -9.18
N LEU A 4 -0.97 -6.03 -8.08
CA LEU A 4 -0.45 -6.35 -6.76
C LEU A 4 -0.41 -7.88 -6.60
N ASN A 5 0.72 -8.40 -6.16
CA ASN A 5 0.91 -9.80 -5.84
C ASN A 5 0.00 -10.19 -4.66
N PRO A 6 -0.90 -11.19 -4.82
CA PRO A 6 -1.91 -11.51 -3.81
C PRO A 6 -1.35 -12.14 -2.54
N VAL A 7 -0.10 -12.60 -2.55
CA VAL A 7 0.55 -13.31 -1.45
C VAL A 7 1.30 -12.35 -0.49
N PHE A 8 1.43 -11.08 -0.88
CA PHE A 8 2.06 -10.05 -0.05
C PHE A 8 1.06 -8.98 0.37
N THR A 9 1.26 -8.41 1.56
CA THR A 9 0.48 -7.24 2.00
C THR A 9 0.76 -6.04 1.12
N ILE A 10 -0.21 -5.11 1.08
CA ILE A 10 -0.11 -3.85 0.36
C ILE A 10 1.11 -3.05 0.86
N LYS A 11 1.36 -3.03 2.16
CA LYS A 11 2.55 -2.42 2.79
C LYS A 11 3.84 -2.96 2.21
N ASN A 12 4.00 -4.29 2.15
CA ASN A 12 5.25 -4.88 1.68
C ASN A 12 5.55 -4.45 0.24
N GLN A 13 4.53 -4.47 -0.62
CA GLN A 13 4.69 -4.15 -2.03
C GLN A 13 4.94 -2.65 -2.25
N LEU A 14 4.20 -1.78 -1.56
CA LEU A 14 4.41 -0.33 -1.62
C LEU A 14 5.78 0.06 -1.07
N VAL A 15 6.18 -0.46 0.08
CA VAL A 15 7.46 -0.14 0.71
C VAL A 15 8.63 -0.61 -0.16
N GLU A 16 8.56 -1.82 -0.73
CA GLU A 16 9.61 -2.32 -1.61
C GLU A 16 9.69 -1.53 -2.91
N SER A 17 8.55 -1.19 -3.52
CA SER A 17 8.51 -0.33 -4.71
C SER A 17 9.10 1.06 -4.41
N ILE A 18 8.69 1.69 -3.31
CA ILE A 18 9.23 2.99 -2.88
C ILE A 18 10.74 2.91 -2.68
N LYS A 19 11.24 1.89 -1.99
CA LYS A 19 12.68 1.71 -1.72
C LYS A 19 13.48 1.40 -2.99
N SER A 20 12.87 0.74 -3.97
CA SER A 20 13.51 0.48 -5.27
C SER A 20 13.77 1.78 -6.04
N HIS A 21 12.87 2.77 -5.92
CA HIS A 21 12.99 4.06 -6.61
C HIS A 21 13.59 5.20 -5.76
N LYS A 22 13.63 5.05 -4.43
CA LYS A 22 14.12 6.06 -3.49
C LYS A 22 15.10 5.45 -2.50
N LYS A 23 16.26 6.08 -2.34
CA LYS A 23 17.26 5.72 -1.32
C LYS A 23 16.86 6.22 0.07
N ILE A 24 15.80 5.64 0.63
CA ILE A 24 15.27 5.99 1.96
C ILE A 24 15.17 4.76 2.86
N SER A 25 15.11 4.99 4.17
CA SER A 25 14.96 3.91 5.14
C SER A 25 13.59 3.23 5.04
N LYS A 26 13.49 2.00 5.56
CA LYS A 26 12.20 1.29 5.65
C LYS A 26 11.15 2.10 6.44
N LYS A 27 11.57 2.83 7.48
CA LYS A 27 10.68 3.67 8.30
C LYS A 27 10.10 4.83 7.48
N GLU A 28 10.96 5.51 6.73
CA GLU A 28 10.53 6.60 5.83
C GLU A 28 9.63 6.10 4.72
N ALA A 29 9.94 4.95 4.12
CA ALA A 29 9.11 4.34 3.08
C ALA A 29 7.71 3.97 3.61
N ASN A 30 7.60 3.50 4.85
CA ASN A 30 6.30 3.25 5.48
C ASN A 30 5.49 4.54 5.66
N ASN A 31 6.15 5.62 6.13
CA ASN A 31 5.48 6.92 6.30
C ASN A 31 5.02 7.49 4.95
N LEU A 32 5.84 7.34 3.91
CA LEU A 32 5.48 7.77 2.56
C LEU A 32 4.32 6.92 1.99
N ALA A 33 4.32 5.61 2.21
CA ALA A 33 3.22 4.75 1.79
C ALA A 33 1.89 5.15 2.44
N LYS A 34 1.91 5.51 3.73
CA LYS A 34 0.75 6.08 4.44
C LYS A 34 0.29 7.39 3.78
N ASP A 35 1.21 8.35 3.63
CA ASP A 35 0.93 9.65 3.00
C ASP A 35 0.32 9.53 1.60
N LEU A 36 0.83 8.59 0.79
CA LEU A 36 0.29 8.30 -0.54
C LEU A 36 -1.16 7.80 -0.49
N LEU A 37 -1.49 6.88 0.43
CA LEU A 37 -2.85 6.42 0.62
C LEU A 37 -3.78 7.54 1.08
N LYS A 38 -3.32 8.39 2.01
CA LYS A 38 -4.07 9.57 2.45
C LYS A 38 -4.35 10.53 1.29
N LYS A 39 -3.37 10.77 0.42
CA LYS A 39 -3.50 11.65 -0.76
C LYS A 39 -4.54 11.18 -1.77
N VAL A 40 -4.76 9.88 -1.89
CA VAL A 40 -5.79 9.32 -2.77
C VAL A 40 -7.15 9.13 -2.06
N GLY A 41 -7.33 9.73 -0.88
CA GLY A 41 -8.60 9.71 -0.15
C GLY A 41 -8.83 8.47 0.73
N ILE A 42 -7.82 7.61 0.90
CA ILE A 42 -7.95 6.42 1.74
C ILE A 42 -7.65 6.80 3.20
N ALA A 43 -8.69 7.08 3.97
CA ALA A 43 -8.58 7.45 5.39
C ALA A 43 -8.04 6.30 6.27
N ARG A 44 -8.41 5.06 5.95
CA ARG A 44 -8.00 3.83 6.66
C ARG A 44 -6.66 3.27 6.19
N GLN A 45 -5.67 4.15 5.98
CA GLN A 45 -4.35 3.81 5.45
C GLN A 45 -3.65 2.67 6.21
N ASP A 46 -3.75 2.64 7.54
CA ASP A 46 -3.10 1.61 8.36
C ASP A 46 -3.73 0.22 8.17
N GLU A 47 -5.05 0.14 8.05
CA GLU A 47 -5.75 -1.11 7.74
C GLU A 47 -5.42 -1.60 6.34
N ILE A 48 -5.45 -0.69 5.36
CA ILE A 48 -5.21 -0.99 3.96
C ILE A 48 -3.78 -1.47 3.74
N LEU A 49 -2.80 -0.82 4.37
CA LEU A 49 -1.39 -1.24 4.32
C LEU A 49 -1.20 -2.66 4.86
N ASN A 50 -1.88 -3.00 5.96
CA ASN A 50 -1.76 -4.34 6.54
C ASN A 50 -2.63 -5.39 5.83
N SER A 51 -3.51 -4.97 4.92
CA SER A 51 -4.36 -5.87 4.13
C SER A 51 -3.60 -6.49 2.96
N TYR A 52 -4.14 -7.59 2.46
CA TYR A 52 -3.76 -8.21 1.19
C TYR A 52 -4.62 -7.68 0.04
N PRO A 53 -4.13 -7.71 -1.22
CA PRO A 53 -4.86 -7.16 -2.37
C PRO A 53 -6.28 -7.72 -2.55
N HIS A 54 -6.47 -9.01 -2.29
CA HIS A 54 -7.78 -9.66 -2.42
C HIS A 54 -8.79 -9.17 -1.36
N GLN A 55 -8.33 -8.64 -0.23
CA GLN A 55 -9.20 -8.09 0.82
C GLN A 55 -9.75 -6.71 0.44
N LEU A 56 -9.06 -5.98 -0.43
CA LEU A 56 -9.53 -4.70 -0.97
C LEU A 56 -10.71 -4.90 -1.93
N SER A 57 -10.63 -5.92 -2.78
CA SER A 57 -11.67 -6.25 -3.75
C SER A 57 -12.98 -6.72 -3.12
N GLY A 58 -12.98 -7.15 -1.85
CA GLY A 58 -14.22 -7.48 -1.13
C GLY A 58 -15.00 -6.25 -0.65
N GLY A 59 -14.32 -5.14 -0.35
CA GLY A 59 -14.90 -3.93 0.26
C GLY A 59 -14.86 -2.66 -0.59
N MET A 60 -14.12 -2.65 -1.71
CA MET A 60 -14.04 -1.51 -2.66
C MET A 60 -14.83 -1.75 -3.96
N ARG A 61 -15.51 -2.90 -4.11
CA ARG A 61 -16.37 -3.24 -5.27
C ARG A 61 -17.82 -2.75 -5.15
N GLN A 62 -18.10 -1.82 -4.25
CA GLN A 62 -19.41 -1.18 -4.11
C GLN A 62 -19.27 0.32 -4.34
N GLU A 63 -18.69 0.69 -5.48
CA GLU A 63 -18.85 2.00 -6.15
C GLU A 63 -19.00 1.71 -7.65
#